data_AF-A0A9P7HN55-F1
#
_entry.id   AF-A0A9P7HN55-F1
#
_cell.length_a   1.000
_cell.length_b   1.000
_cell.length_c   1.000
_cell.angle_alpha   90.00
_cell.angle_beta   90.00
_cell.angle_gamma   90.00
#
_symmetry.space_group_name_H-M   'P 1'
#
loop_
_entity.id
_entity.type
_entity.pdbx_description
1 polymer ?
#
loop_
_entity_poly.entity_id
_entity_poly.type
_entity_poly.pdbx_seq_one_letter_code
_entity_poly.pdbx_strand_id
1 'polypeptide(L)'
;MLEQLNSLGLYLNQPEPAMLCIHCKFALKADGDRVSRHLGERHGISKLARRGLNAFIHTLRLPDPETLPVRSDGSSPHPHLRILQGAACRYCGLRSTSLKVLSQHMNKAHPRLIQYSKRYSHPNSHWLQGHILDQLSLQTWTIGNIERSWTVHLYNRQPYSSHTAATLYQAPEAVQVFAKDLYAREQQYLSQEATQQPTKLTTNTTDLALVTNWMRRTGWEATFCDTQRDLLISTPFQPFHWLSPTSPPMTGTSSPTEWTALPY
;
A
#
# COMPACT_ATOMS: atom_id res chain seq x y z
N MET A 1 13.59 43.26 -15.94
CA MET A 1 12.22 42.71 -15.83
C MET A 1 12.18 41.31 -15.23
N LEU A 2 13.06 40.37 -15.59
CA LEU A 2 13.09 39.03 -14.97
C LEU A 2 13.33 39.07 -13.44
N GLU A 3 14.23 39.93 -12.97
CA GLU A 3 14.45 40.15 -11.52
C GLU A 3 13.20 40.67 -10.81
N GLN A 4 12.40 41.50 -11.49
CA GLN A 4 11.15 42.02 -10.98
C GLN A 4 10.10 40.90 -10.82
N LEU A 5 10.09 39.89 -11.70
CA LEU A 5 9.22 38.71 -11.52
C LEU A 5 9.56 37.96 -10.24
N ASN A 6 10.84 37.72 -9.97
CA ASN A 6 11.28 37.05 -8.75
C ASN A 6 10.86 37.85 -7.50
N SER A 7 10.97 39.19 -7.55
CA SER A 7 10.53 40.04 -6.44
C SER A 7 9.02 39.98 -6.17
N LEU A 8 8.23 39.64 -7.20
CA LEU A 8 6.78 39.42 -7.11
C LEU A 8 6.41 37.96 -6.78
N GLY A 9 7.38 37.10 -6.52
CA GLY A 9 7.16 35.68 -6.26
C GLY A 9 6.76 34.90 -7.51
N LEU A 10 7.17 35.36 -8.69
CA LEU A 10 6.90 34.75 -9.98
C LEU A 10 8.18 34.20 -10.61
N TYR A 11 8.07 33.03 -11.24
CA TYR A 11 9.17 32.38 -11.95
C TYR A 11 8.74 32.03 -13.38
N LEU A 12 9.55 32.43 -14.36
CA LEU A 12 9.34 32.04 -15.76
C LEU A 12 10.07 30.72 -16.02
N ASN A 13 9.31 29.64 -16.24
CA ASN A 13 9.89 28.33 -16.54
C ASN A 13 10.42 28.25 -17.98
N GLN A 14 11.49 27.48 -18.15
CA GLN A 14 12.08 27.02 -19.40
C GLN A 14 12.55 25.56 -19.19
N PRO A 15 12.46 24.67 -20.19
CA PRO A 15 12.11 24.93 -21.58
C PRO A 15 10.60 25.07 -21.84
N GLU A 16 9.72 24.57 -20.97
CA GLU A 16 8.27 24.73 -21.14
C GLU A 16 7.82 26.13 -20.67
N PRO A 17 7.50 27.06 -21.58
CA PRO A 17 7.27 28.45 -21.21
C PRO A 17 5.99 28.59 -20.38
N ALA A 18 6.13 28.88 -19.09
CA ALA A 18 5.01 29.03 -18.16
C ALA A 18 5.36 30.02 -17.05
N MET A 19 4.38 30.84 -16.62
CA MET A 19 4.54 31.61 -15.38
C MET A 19 4.13 30.76 -14.19
N LEU A 20 5.07 30.51 -13.29
CA LEU A 20 4.84 29.79 -12.04
C LEU A 20 4.75 30.78 -10.88
N CYS A 21 3.77 30.58 -10.01
CA CYS A 21 3.75 31.22 -8.71
C CYS A 21 4.63 30.44 -7.74
N ILE A 22 5.69 31.07 -7.22
CA ILE A 22 6.65 30.44 -6.31
C ILE A 22 5.97 30.08 -4.98
N HIS A 23 5.04 30.92 -4.51
CA HIS A 23 4.34 30.72 -3.24
C HIS A 23 3.27 29.64 -3.34
N CYS A 24 2.46 29.65 -4.40
CA CYS A 24 1.39 28.67 -4.56
C CYS A 24 1.85 27.36 -5.23
N LYS A 25 3.03 27.36 -5.85
CA LYS A 25 3.68 26.19 -6.43
C LYS A 25 2.89 25.55 -7.59
N PHE A 26 2.33 26.38 -8.47
CA PHE A 26 1.64 25.95 -9.70
C PHE A 26 1.76 27.02 -10.79
N ALA A 27 1.48 26.62 -12.03
CA ALA A 27 1.49 27.47 -13.22
C ALA A 27 0.20 28.30 -13.34
N LEU A 28 0.37 29.60 -13.55
CA LEU A 28 -0.70 30.56 -13.77
C LEU A 28 -0.98 30.70 -15.26
N LYS A 29 -2.25 30.81 -15.62
CA LYS A 29 -2.63 31.21 -16.97
C LYS A 29 -2.18 32.64 -17.23
N ALA A 30 -1.50 32.84 -18.35
CA ALA A 30 -0.92 34.12 -18.75
C ALA A 30 -1.90 35.02 -19.53
N ASP A 31 -3.18 34.66 -19.60
CA ASP A 31 -4.20 35.41 -20.33
C ASP A 31 -4.71 36.61 -19.53
N GLY A 32 -4.79 37.76 -20.21
CA GLY A 32 -5.32 38.99 -19.67
C GLY A 32 -4.61 39.45 -18.39
N ASP A 33 -5.38 39.68 -17.33
CA ASP A 33 -4.89 40.16 -16.04
C ASP A 33 -4.76 39.07 -14.98
N ARG A 34 -4.92 37.79 -15.34
CA ARG A 34 -5.03 36.70 -14.34
C ARG A 34 -3.83 36.58 -13.42
N VAL A 35 -2.61 36.74 -13.95
CA VAL A 35 -1.39 36.70 -13.14
C VAL A 35 -1.36 37.86 -12.16
N SER A 36 -1.63 39.08 -12.63
CA SER A 36 -1.69 40.25 -11.76
C SER A 36 -2.81 40.12 -10.72
N ARG A 37 -4.02 39.72 -11.13
CA ARG A 37 -5.15 39.49 -10.23
C ARG A 37 -4.83 38.44 -9.17
N HIS A 38 -4.23 37.31 -9.55
CA HIS A 38 -3.76 36.29 -8.62
C HIS A 38 -2.81 36.88 -7.56
N LEU A 39 -1.81 37.66 -7.99
CA LEU A 39 -0.89 38.32 -7.06
C LEU A 39 -1.60 39.30 -6.11
N GLY A 40 -2.61 40.02 -6.61
CA GLY A 40 -3.41 40.93 -5.78
C GLY A 40 -4.28 40.20 -4.76
N GLU A 41 -5.03 39.19 -5.20
CA GLU A 41 -6.02 38.48 -4.38
C GLU A 41 -5.40 37.44 -3.44
N ARG A 42 -4.37 36.71 -3.90
CA ARG A 42 -3.75 35.62 -3.14
C ARG A 42 -2.54 36.05 -2.32
N HIS A 43 -1.86 37.13 -2.73
CA HIS A 43 -0.64 37.60 -2.08
C HIS A 43 -0.71 39.05 -1.61
N GLY A 44 -1.83 39.75 -1.81
CA GLY A 44 -2.01 41.13 -1.32
C GLY A 44 -1.10 42.15 -2.01
N ILE A 45 -0.51 41.83 -3.17
CA ILE A 45 0.44 42.72 -3.83
C ILE A 45 -0.32 43.94 -4.39
N SER A 46 0.16 45.14 -4.05
CA SER A 46 -0.47 46.40 -4.44
C SER A 46 -0.53 46.57 -5.96
N LYS A 47 -1.52 47.35 -6.45
CA LYS A 47 -1.65 47.64 -7.89
C LYS A 47 -0.42 48.36 -8.45
N LEU A 48 0.20 49.24 -7.64
CA LEU A 48 1.39 49.98 -8.04
C LEU A 48 2.59 49.05 -8.27
N ALA A 49 2.81 48.09 -7.37
CA ALA A 49 3.90 47.11 -7.50
C ALA A 49 3.74 46.18 -8.72
N ARG A 50 2.49 45.95 -9.16
CA ARG A 50 2.16 45.14 -10.35
C ARG A 50 2.04 45.95 -11.64
N ARG A 51 2.34 47.24 -11.62
CA ARG A 51 2.20 48.12 -12.80
C ARG A 51 3.10 47.61 -13.93
N GLY A 52 2.54 47.51 -15.13
CA GLY A 52 3.27 47.03 -16.33
C GLY A 52 3.43 45.51 -16.43
N LEU A 53 3.09 44.74 -15.38
CA LEU A 53 3.25 43.28 -15.36
C LEU A 53 2.44 42.59 -16.47
N ASN A 54 1.17 42.94 -16.64
CA ASN A 54 0.32 42.32 -17.66
C ASN A 54 0.85 42.59 -19.07
N ALA A 55 1.29 43.82 -19.34
CA ALA A 55 1.87 44.18 -20.64
C ALA A 55 3.11 43.33 -20.93
N PHE A 56 3.99 43.15 -19.94
CA PHE A 56 5.15 42.28 -20.06
C PHE A 56 4.78 40.79 -20.25
N ILE A 57 3.82 40.26 -19.50
CA ILE A 57 3.39 38.87 -19.67
C ILE A 57 2.80 38.63 -21.06
N HIS A 58 2.07 39.61 -21.60
CA HIS A 58 1.55 39.56 -22.96
C HIS A 58 2.65 39.50 -24.03
N THR A 59 3.79 40.17 -23.84
CA THR A 59 4.90 40.08 -24.81
C THR A 59 5.56 38.71 -24.83
N LEU A 60 5.48 37.94 -23.73
CA LEU A 60 6.03 36.59 -23.65
C LEU A 60 5.20 35.54 -24.42
N ARG A 61 3.95 35.84 -24.80
CA ARG A 61 3.05 34.96 -25.55
C ARG A 61 3.02 33.51 -25.01
N LEU A 62 2.90 33.38 -23.70
CA LEU A 62 2.97 32.07 -23.04
C LEU A 62 1.72 31.23 -23.36
N PRO A 63 1.88 29.92 -23.63
CA PRO A 63 0.76 28.99 -23.81
C PRO A 63 -0.06 28.79 -22.52
N ASP A 64 -1.25 28.21 -22.66
CA ASP A 64 -2.04 27.78 -21.50
C ASP A 64 -1.30 26.65 -20.76
N PRO A 65 -1.08 26.77 -19.44
CA PRO A 65 -0.51 25.69 -18.64
C PRO A 65 -1.17 24.31 -18.79
N GLU A 66 -2.47 24.26 -19.10
CA GLU A 66 -3.19 23.00 -19.33
C GLU A 66 -2.76 22.30 -20.63
N THR A 67 -2.30 23.05 -21.63
CA THR A 67 -1.87 22.51 -22.93
C THR A 67 -0.38 22.19 -22.99
N LEU A 68 0.37 22.55 -21.94
CA LEU A 68 1.78 22.23 -21.84
C LEU A 68 2.03 20.72 -21.89
N PRO A 69 3.16 20.29 -22.49
CA PRO A 69 3.55 18.89 -22.48
C PRO A 69 3.79 18.42 -21.03
N VAL A 70 3.32 17.22 -20.74
CA VAL A 70 3.60 16.53 -19.48
C VAL A 70 5.07 16.11 -19.51
N ARG A 71 5.79 16.36 -18.41
CA ARG A 71 7.19 15.93 -18.31
C ARG A 71 7.28 14.41 -18.22
N SER A 72 8.43 13.87 -18.59
CA SER A 72 8.68 12.44 -18.46
C SER A 72 8.60 11.99 -17.00
N ASP A 73 8.00 10.83 -16.79
CA ASP A 73 7.98 10.17 -15.49
C ASP A 73 9.40 9.86 -15.00
N GLY A 74 9.63 9.97 -13.69
CA GLY A 74 10.94 9.83 -13.08
C GLY A 74 11.84 11.06 -13.21
N SER A 75 11.35 12.15 -13.78
CA SER A 75 12.10 13.41 -13.86
C SER A 75 12.43 13.99 -12.48
N SER A 76 13.46 14.85 -12.42
CA SER A 76 13.79 15.60 -11.22
C SER A 76 12.64 16.53 -10.83
N PRO A 77 12.32 16.66 -9.54
CA PRO A 77 11.24 17.53 -9.09
C PRO A 77 11.51 18.99 -9.47
N HIS A 78 10.53 19.64 -10.07
CA HIS A 78 10.59 21.07 -10.38
C HIS A 78 10.49 21.89 -9.08
N PRO A 79 11.43 22.82 -8.80
CA PRO A 79 11.53 23.51 -7.50
C PRO A 79 10.35 24.44 -7.17
N HIS A 80 9.72 25.01 -8.21
CA HIS A 80 8.58 25.90 -8.08
C HIS A 80 7.22 25.22 -8.31
N LEU A 81 7.16 23.89 -8.38
CA LEU A 81 5.90 23.14 -8.44
C LEU A 81 5.70 22.31 -7.17
N ARG A 82 4.44 22.11 -6.80
CA ARG A 82 4.07 21.35 -5.60
C ARG A 82 4.23 19.87 -5.90
N ILE A 83 4.84 19.15 -4.95
CA ILE A 83 4.85 17.69 -4.96
C ILE A 83 3.58 17.22 -4.24
N LEU A 84 2.80 16.40 -4.92
CA LEU A 84 1.60 15.75 -4.41
C LEU A 84 1.92 14.30 -4.09
N GLN A 85 1.54 13.82 -2.91
CA GLN A 85 1.54 12.39 -2.62
C GLN A 85 0.30 11.78 -3.23
N GLY A 86 0.50 10.78 -4.08
CA GLY A 86 -0.58 10.09 -4.74
C GLY A 86 -0.21 8.67 -5.07
N ALA A 87 -1.09 8.04 -5.83
CA ALA A 87 -0.96 6.66 -6.20
C ALA A 87 -1.47 6.46 -7.62
N ALA A 88 -1.02 5.37 -8.26
CA ALA A 88 -1.42 5.04 -9.62
C ALA A 88 -1.93 3.61 -9.73
N CYS A 89 -2.90 3.39 -10.60
CA CYS A 89 -3.29 2.04 -11.00
C CYS A 89 -2.10 1.32 -11.64
N ARG A 90 -1.81 0.10 -11.19
CA ARG A 90 -0.72 -0.72 -11.75
C ARG A 90 -1.01 -1.22 -13.18
N TYR A 91 -2.27 -1.24 -13.59
CA TYR A 91 -2.71 -1.84 -14.86
C TYR A 91 -2.88 -0.84 -15.99
N CYS A 92 -3.44 0.34 -15.71
CA CYS A 92 -3.71 1.36 -16.72
C CYS A 92 -2.98 2.68 -16.48
N GLY A 93 -2.26 2.81 -15.35
CA GLY A 93 -1.50 4.02 -15.02
C GLY A 93 -2.34 5.21 -14.55
N LEU A 94 -3.67 5.08 -14.37
CA LEU A 94 -4.51 6.17 -13.86
C LEU A 94 -3.99 6.67 -12.50
N ARG A 95 -3.74 7.98 -12.40
CA ARG A 95 -3.19 8.64 -11.19
C ARG A 95 -4.28 9.34 -10.39
N SER A 96 -4.16 9.29 -9.07
CA SER A 96 -4.96 10.10 -8.17
C SER A 96 -4.26 10.33 -6.85
N THR A 97 -4.58 11.43 -6.18
CA THR A 97 -4.22 11.65 -4.77
C THR A 97 -5.20 10.97 -3.81
N SER A 98 -6.33 10.45 -4.32
CA SER A 98 -7.38 9.82 -3.50
C SER A 98 -7.48 8.32 -3.76
N LEU A 99 -7.23 7.53 -2.72
CA LEU A 99 -7.42 6.08 -2.74
C LEU A 99 -8.88 5.68 -3.00
N LYS A 100 -9.85 6.52 -2.59
CA LYS A 100 -11.28 6.29 -2.86
C LYS A 100 -11.56 6.33 -4.36
N VAL A 101 -10.99 7.32 -5.07
CA VAL A 101 -11.12 7.44 -6.53
C VAL A 101 -10.49 6.23 -7.22
N LEU A 102 -9.30 5.82 -6.78
CA LEU A 102 -8.63 4.65 -7.36
C LEU A 102 -9.36 3.34 -7.06
N SER A 103 -9.91 3.18 -5.86
CA SER A 103 -10.76 2.02 -5.52
C SER A 103 -12.00 1.97 -6.41
N GLN A 104 -12.70 3.09 -6.59
CA GLN A 104 -13.85 3.14 -7.49
C GLN A 104 -13.46 2.83 -8.94
N HIS A 105 -12.32 3.37 -9.39
CA HIS A 105 -11.77 3.06 -10.70
C HIS A 105 -11.43 1.56 -10.84
N MET A 106 -10.83 0.91 -9.83
CA MET A 106 -10.54 -0.53 -9.85
C MET A 106 -11.81 -1.35 -10.03
N ASN A 107 -12.88 -0.97 -9.33
CA ASN A 107 -14.17 -1.65 -9.43
C ASN A 107 -14.80 -1.54 -10.82
N LYS A 108 -14.63 -0.39 -11.49
CA LYS A 108 -15.23 -0.11 -12.80
C LYS A 108 -14.38 -0.65 -13.96
N ALA A 109 -13.08 -0.39 -13.96
CA ALA A 109 -12.18 -0.68 -15.07
C ALA A 109 -11.52 -2.06 -14.97
N HIS A 110 -11.33 -2.59 -13.75
CA HIS A 110 -10.60 -3.83 -13.51
C HIS A 110 -11.35 -4.84 -12.61
N PRO A 111 -12.67 -5.08 -12.81
CA PRO A 111 -13.46 -5.92 -11.90
C PRO A 111 -12.95 -7.36 -11.80
N ARG A 112 -12.43 -7.93 -12.89
CA ARG A 112 -11.92 -9.31 -12.93
C ARG A 112 -10.65 -9.49 -12.09
N LEU A 113 -9.78 -8.48 -12.06
CA LEU A 113 -8.50 -8.53 -11.35
C LEU A 113 -8.70 -8.46 -9.83
N ILE A 114 -9.75 -7.77 -9.38
CA ILE A 114 -10.04 -7.56 -7.96
C ILE A 114 -11.01 -8.59 -7.36
N GLN A 115 -11.68 -9.39 -8.20
CA GLN A 115 -12.69 -10.34 -7.73
C GLN A 115 -12.07 -11.43 -6.87
N TYR A 116 -10.90 -11.93 -7.26
CA TYR A 116 -10.14 -12.89 -6.47
C TYR A 116 -9.63 -12.25 -5.18
N SER A 117 -8.98 -11.09 -5.25
CA SER A 117 -8.42 -10.44 -4.07
C SER A 117 -9.50 -10.11 -3.04
N LYS A 118 -10.72 -9.70 -3.43
CA LYS A 118 -11.84 -9.48 -2.51
C LYS A 118 -12.40 -10.76 -1.88
N ARG A 119 -12.40 -11.89 -2.58
CA ARG A 119 -12.99 -13.15 -2.08
C ARG A 119 -12.13 -13.79 -0.97
N TYR A 120 -10.81 -13.62 -1.05
CA TYR A 120 -9.87 -14.18 -0.08
C TYR A 120 -9.31 -13.14 0.91
N SER A 121 -9.65 -11.86 0.71
CA SER A 121 -9.27 -10.78 1.62
C SER A 121 -10.23 -10.70 2.80
N HIS A 122 -9.65 -10.59 3.99
CA HIS A 122 -10.41 -10.31 5.20
C HIS A 122 -11.02 -8.90 5.15
N PRO A 123 -12.08 -8.60 5.92
CA PRO A 123 -12.75 -7.29 5.91
C PRO A 123 -11.84 -6.07 6.12
N ASN A 124 -10.69 -6.26 6.79
CA ASN A 124 -9.67 -5.24 7.03
C ASN A 124 -8.40 -5.41 6.17
N SER A 125 -8.42 -6.30 5.17
CA SER A 125 -7.28 -6.52 4.29
C SER A 125 -7.15 -5.39 3.27
N HIS A 126 -5.93 -4.87 3.12
CA HIS A 126 -5.55 -3.88 2.13
C HIS A 126 -5.49 -4.49 0.71
N TRP A 127 -6.58 -5.09 0.25
CA TRP A 127 -6.68 -5.72 -1.08
C TRP A 127 -6.23 -4.77 -2.20
N LEU A 128 -6.41 -3.46 -2.00
CA LEU A 128 -6.04 -2.41 -2.93
C LEU A 128 -4.51 -2.26 -3.12
N GLN A 129 -3.70 -2.58 -2.10
CA GLN A 129 -2.25 -2.37 -2.10
C GLN A 129 -1.53 -3.21 -3.16
N GLY A 130 -2.06 -4.38 -3.52
CA GLY A 130 -1.51 -5.20 -4.60
C GLY A 130 -1.81 -4.67 -6.01
N HIS A 131 -2.80 -3.80 -6.14
CA HIS A 131 -3.31 -3.31 -7.43
C HIS A 131 -2.94 -1.85 -7.72
N ILE A 132 -2.38 -1.16 -6.73
CA ILE A 132 -2.02 0.25 -6.79
C ILE A 132 -0.53 0.42 -6.47
N LEU A 133 0.14 1.26 -7.25
CA LEU A 133 1.44 1.82 -6.91
C LEU A 133 1.21 3.01 -5.97
N ASP A 134 1.35 2.78 -4.67
CA ASP A 134 1.22 3.82 -3.64
C ASP A 134 2.51 4.64 -3.48
N GLN A 135 2.45 5.72 -2.71
CA GLN A 135 3.59 6.54 -2.31
C GLN A 135 4.34 7.20 -3.49
N LEU A 136 3.62 7.46 -4.58
CA LEU A 136 4.14 8.19 -5.72
C LEU A 136 4.20 9.69 -5.38
N SER A 137 5.35 10.28 -5.66
CA SER A 137 5.50 11.72 -5.68
C SER A 137 5.14 12.22 -7.08
N LEU A 138 4.05 12.98 -7.18
CA LEU A 138 3.50 13.50 -8.42
C LEU A 138 3.69 15.01 -8.51
N GLN A 139 3.93 15.55 -9.70
CA GLN A 139 3.84 16.98 -9.97
C GLN A 139 2.90 17.24 -11.14
N THR A 140 2.27 18.41 -11.12
CA THR A 140 1.36 18.89 -12.17
C THR A 140 1.68 20.34 -12.47
N TRP A 141 1.39 20.78 -13.70
CA TRP A 141 1.47 22.20 -14.04
C TRP A 141 0.41 23.01 -13.29
N THR A 142 -0.84 22.53 -13.28
CA THR A 142 -1.99 23.25 -12.73
C THR A 142 -2.57 22.56 -11.50
N ILE A 143 -3.46 23.25 -10.79
CA ILE A 143 -4.19 22.67 -9.67
C ILE A 143 -5.32 21.80 -10.21
N GLY A 144 -5.41 20.56 -9.71
CA GLY A 144 -6.58 19.70 -9.91
C GLY A 144 -6.49 18.78 -11.13
N ASN A 145 -5.54 19.01 -12.05
CA ASN A 145 -5.34 18.11 -13.19
C ASN A 145 -4.32 17.00 -12.88
N ILE A 146 -4.71 16.05 -12.03
CA ILE A 146 -3.84 14.93 -11.63
C ILE A 146 -3.65 13.93 -12.79
N GLU A 147 -4.57 13.88 -13.74
CA GLU A 147 -4.44 13.01 -14.92
C GLU A 147 -3.23 13.40 -15.77
N ARG A 148 -2.93 14.70 -15.87
CA ARG A 148 -1.72 15.24 -16.52
C ARG A 148 -0.53 15.40 -15.57
N SER A 149 -0.48 14.61 -14.49
CA SER A 149 0.67 14.58 -13.58
C SER A 149 1.78 13.70 -14.11
N TRP A 150 3.01 13.94 -13.66
CA TRP A 150 4.16 13.05 -13.87
C TRP A 150 4.77 12.64 -12.53
N THR A 151 5.40 11.47 -12.48
CA THR A 151 6.13 11.02 -11.29
C THR A 151 7.48 11.73 -11.20
N VAL A 152 7.89 12.09 -9.99
CA VAL A 152 9.18 12.71 -9.73
C VAL A 152 10.02 11.84 -8.81
N HIS A 153 11.31 11.71 -9.13
CA HIS A 153 12.25 10.99 -8.30
C HIS A 153 12.81 11.93 -7.23
N LEU A 154 12.41 11.72 -5.97
CA LEU A 154 13.02 12.41 -4.85
C LEU A 154 14.38 11.76 -4.60
N TYR A 155 15.47 12.49 -4.85
CA TYR A 155 16.87 12.07 -4.66
C TYR A 155 17.22 11.62 -3.23
N ASN A 156 16.27 11.68 -2.28
CA ASN A 156 16.42 11.19 -0.92
C ASN A 156 15.43 10.07 -0.54
N ARG A 157 14.68 9.53 -1.51
CA ARG A 157 14.00 8.25 -1.31
C ARG A 157 14.78 7.25 -2.14
N GLN A 158 15.74 6.62 -1.48
CA GLN A 158 16.40 5.41 -1.95
C GLN A 158 15.34 4.55 -2.66
N PRO A 159 15.53 4.19 -3.93
CA PRO A 159 14.57 3.37 -4.63
C PRO A 159 14.48 2.07 -3.84
N TYR A 160 13.37 1.88 -3.13
CA TYR A 160 12.96 0.56 -2.67
C TYR A 160 12.56 -0.21 -3.92
N SER A 161 13.59 -0.65 -4.65
CA SER A 161 13.50 -1.63 -5.71
C SER A 161 13.04 -2.91 -5.06
N SER A 162 11.74 -3.15 -5.16
CA SER A 162 11.09 -4.44 -5.29
C SER A 162 11.84 -5.65 -4.73
N HIS A 163 11.76 -5.90 -3.43
CA HIS A 163 11.58 -7.26 -2.90
C HIS A 163 10.78 -7.18 -1.60
N THR A 164 9.64 -7.86 -1.59
CA THR A 164 9.09 -8.60 -0.45
C THR A 164 9.82 -8.44 0.88
N ALA A 165 9.33 -7.53 1.71
CA ALA A 165 9.27 -7.72 3.14
C ALA A 165 8.14 -6.83 3.60
N ALA A 166 7.17 -7.42 4.31
CA ALA A 166 6.23 -6.64 5.10
C ALA A 166 7.03 -5.54 5.80
N THR A 167 6.57 -4.29 5.72
CA THR A 167 7.07 -3.21 6.57
C THR A 167 6.83 -3.68 8.00
N LEU A 168 7.79 -4.39 8.57
CA LEU A 168 7.85 -4.65 9.99
C LEU A 168 8.02 -3.25 10.55
N TYR A 169 6.94 -2.73 11.12
CA TYR A 169 7.04 -1.68 12.11
C TYR A 169 8.23 -2.03 12.97
N GLN A 170 9.32 -1.25 12.88
CA GLN A 170 10.39 -1.37 13.84
C GLN A 170 9.74 -1.04 15.16
N ALA A 171 9.51 -2.08 15.96
CA ALA A 171 8.83 -1.95 17.22
C ALA A 171 9.59 -0.89 18.03
N PRO A 172 8.89 -0.01 18.77
CA PRO A 172 9.54 0.99 19.61
C PRO A 172 10.68 0.34 20.40
N GLU A 173 11.77 1.07 20.61
CA GLU A 173 13.01 0.52 21.20
C GLU A 173 12.74 -0.30 22.48
N ALA A 174 11.79 0.15 23.31
CA ALA A 174 11.33 -0.57 24.50
C ALA A 174 10.84 -2.01 24.21
N VAL A 175 10.12 -2.23 23.10
CA VAL A 175 9.63 -3.56 22.70
C VAL A 175 10.78 -4.43 22.18
N GLN A 176 11.76 -3.85 21.50
CA GLN A 176 12.95 -4.58 21.05
C GLN A 176 13.85 -4.99 22.22
N VAL A 177 14.03 -4.10 23.20
CA VAL A 177 14.76 -4.40 24.43
C VAL A 177 14.07 -5.50 25.21
N PHE A 178 12.74 -5.41 25.37
CA PHE A 178 11.96 -6.44 26.05
C PHE A 178 12.04 -7.80 25.34
N ALA A 179 11.93 -7.84 24.01
CA ALA A 179 12.06 -9.08 23.25
C ALA A 179 13.44 -9.72 23.37
N LYS A 180 14.51 -8.91 23.37
CA LYS A 180 15.88 -9.37 23.59
C LYS A 180 16.08 -9.94 24.99
N ASP A 181 15.52 -9.28 26.01
CA ASP A 181 15.60 -9.74 27.40
C ASP A 181 14.85 -11.07 27.58
N LEU A 182 13.67 -11.19 26.98
CA LEU A 182 12.88 -12.43 27.02
C LEU A 182 13.61 -13.58 26.31
N TYR A 183 14.22 -13.32 25.15
CA TYR A 183 15.02 -14.30 24.44
C TYR A 183 16.26 -14.75 25.23
N ALA A 184 16.98 -13.81 25.86
CA ALA A 184 18.13 -14.14 26.68
C ALA A 184 17.75 -15.02 27.88
N ARG A 185 16.60 -14.74 28.49
CA ARG A 185 16.06 -15.52 29.60
C ARG A 185 15.69 -16.94 29.16
N GLU A 186 15.05 -17.09 28.00
CA GLU A 186 14.70 -18.39 27.44
C GLU A 186 15.94 -19.24 27.11
N GLN A 187 16.97 -18.61 26.53
CA GLN A 187 18.25 -19.28 26.25
C GLN A 187 18.95 -19.75 27.54
N GLN A 188 18.86 -18.98 28.62
CA GLN A 188 19.37 -19.40 29.93
C GLN A 188 18.60 -20.59 30.51
N TYR A 189 17.28 -20.66 30.34
CA TYR A 189 16.49 -21.83 30.76
C TYR A 189 16.88 -23.09 29.97
N LEU A 190 16.94 -23.00 28.64
CA LEU A 190 17.33 -24.12 27.78
C LEU A 190 18.76 -24.61 28.06
N SER A 191 19.67 -23.69 28.39
CA SER A 191 21.05 -24.05 28.76
C SER A 191 21.14 -24.73 30.12
N GLN A 192 20.27 -24.35 31.07
CA GLN A 192 20.16 -24.98 32.38
C GLN A 192 19.50 -26.37 32.28
N GLU A 193 18.48 -26.55 31.44
CA GLU A 193 17.89 -27.86 31.15
C GLU A 193 18.89 -28.79 30.45
N ALA A 194 19.72 -28.28 29.54
CA ALA A 194 20.75 -29.09 28.87
C ALA A 194 21.86 -29.59 29.81
N THR A 195 22.03 -28.97 30.99
CA THR A 195 23.02 -29.39 32.01
C THR A 195 22.44 -30.42 32.98
N GLN A 196 21.12 -30.55 33.07
CA GLN A 196 20.48 -31.65 33.78
C GLN A 196 20.37 -32.84 32.83
N GLN A 197 21.21 -33.86 33.02
CA GLN A 197 20.98 -35.17 32.39
C GLN A 197 19.52 -35.59 32.64
N PRO A 198 18.84 -36.21 31.65
CA PRO A 198 17.51 -36.73 31.84
C PRO A 198 17.63 -37.88 32.83
N THR A 199 17.45 -37.57 34.11
CA THR A 199 17.15 -38.58 35.11
C THR A 199 15.88 -39.20 34.58
N LYS A 200 15.93 -40.49 34.23
CA LYS A 200 14.76 -41.28 33.84
C LYS A 200 13.81 -41.34 35.02
N LEU A 201 13.09 -40.24 35.30
CA LEU A 201 11.89 -40.28 36.10
C LEU A 201 10.83 -40.87 35.20
N THR A 202 10.46 -42.10 35.51
CA THR A 202 9.13 -42.61 35.26
C THR A 202 8.12 -41.69 35.95
N THR A 203 7.80 -40.56 35.33
CA THR A 203 6.80 -39.60 35.82
C THR A 203 5.43 -40.00 35.28
N ASN A 204 4.83 -41.02 35.89
CA ASN A 204 3.38 -41.18 35.92
C ASN A 204 2.72 -40.13 36.85
N THR A 205 3.29 -38.93 36.94
CA THR A 205 2.81 -37.88 37.82
C THR A 205 3.01 -36.57 37.08
N THR A 206 1.93 -36.14 36.43
CA THR A 206 1.79 -34.83 35.82
C THR A 206 2.08 -33.79 36.90
N ASP A 207 3.28 -33.19 36.87
CA ASP A 207 3.63 -32.13 37.82
C ASP A 207 2.67 -30.95 37.59
N LEU A 208 1.85 -30.68 38.60
CA LEU A 208 0.77 -29.70 38.57
C LEU A 208 1.30 -28.27 38.33
N ALA A 209 2.61 -28.05 38.56
CA ALA A 209 3.29 -26.79 38.32
C ALA A 209 3.52 -26.48 36.82
N LEU A 210 3.50 -27.51 35.94
CA LEU A 210 3.76 -27.35 34.51
C LEU A 210 2.47 -27.20 33.66
N VAL A 211 1.29 -27.29 34.27
CA VAL A 211 0.00 -27.16 33.57
C VAL A 211 -0.48 -25.71 33.62
N THR A 212 -0.39 -25.01 32.49
CA THR A 212 -0.91 -23.63 32.39
C THR A 212 -2.43 -23.59 32.57
N ASN A 213 -2.97 -22.50 33.13
CA ASN A 213 -4.42 -22.34 33.38
C ASN A 213 -5.30 -22.56 32.13
N TRP A 214 -4.77 -22.30 30.94
CA TRP A 214 -5.45 -22.58 29.68
C TRP A 214 -5.58 -24.08 29.41
N MET A 215 -4.49 -24.86 29.62
CA MET A 215 -4.49 -26.32 29.42
C MET A 215 -5.49 -27.02 30.34
N ARG A 216 -5.60 -26.57 31.60
CA ARG A 216 -6.61 -27.10 32.54
C ARG A 216 -8.05 -26.81 32.09
N ARG A 217 -8.31 -25.62 31.54
CA ARG A 217 -9.66 -25.24 31.08
C ARG A 217 -10.09 -25.98 29.82
N THR A 218 -9.15 -26.38 28.98
CA THR A 218 -9.44 -27.10 27.73
C THR A 218 -9.40 -28.62 27.89
N GLY A 219 -9.15 -29.14 29.09
CA GLY A 219 -9.10 -30.59 29.35
C GLY A 219 -8.00 -31.28 28.56
N TRP A 220 -6.90 -30.56 28.32
CA TRP A 220 -5.81 -31.02 27.48
C TRP A 220 -5.15 -32.29 28.06
N GLU A 221 -5.05 -32.42 29.39
CA GLU A 221 -4.54 -33.64 30.01
C GLU A 221 -5.38 -34.87 29.66
N ALA A 222 -6.71 -34.75 29.72
CA ALA A 222 -7.62 -35.86 29.44
C ALA A 222 -7.59 -36.28 27.96
N THR A 223 -7.30 -35.33 27.06
CA THR A 223 -7.24 -35.58 25.62
C THR A 223 -6.03 -36.43 25.21
N PHE A 224 -4.94 -36.38 25.99
CA PHE A 224 -3.66 -37.02 25.65
C PHE A 224 -3.15 -37.98 26.73
N CYS A 225 -3.99 -38.35 27.71
CA CYS A 225 -3.61 -39.31 28.75
C CYS A 225 -3.28 -40.71 28.19
N ASP A 226 -3.96 -41.13 27.11
CA ASP A 226 -3.80 -42.48 26.53
C ASP A 226 -3.09 -42.48 25.17
N THR A 227 -2.58 -41.34 24.71
CA THR A 227 -1.85 -41.27 23.44
C THR A 227 -0.38 -41.63 23.65
N GLN A 228 0.11 -42.64 22.93
CA GLN A 228 1.55 -42.93 22.82
C GLN A 228 2.25 -41.74 22.16
N ARG A 229 2.74 -40.80 22.98
CA ARG A 229 3.47 -39.60 22.55
C ARG A 229 4.72 -39.94 21.74
N ASP A 230 5.27 -41.12 21.97
CA ASP A 230 6.45 -41.65 21.28
C ASP A 230 6.24 -41.80 19.76
N LEU A 231 5.00 -42.07 19.32
CA LEU A 231 4.63 -42.18 17.90
C LEU A 231 4.49 -40.82 17.20
N LEU A 232 4.18 -39.76 17.95
CA LEU A 232 4.08 -38.40 17.41
C LEU A 232 5.45 -37.78 17.12
N ILE A 233 6.48 -38.18 17.87
CA ILE A 233 7.84 -37.66 17.70
C ILE A 233 8.59 -38.39 16.56
N SER A 234 8.14 -39.60 16.20
CA SER A 234 8.83 -40.49 15.25
C SER A 234 8.27 -40.51 13.83
N THR A 235 7.31 -39.65 13.48
CA THR A 235 6.78 -39.57 12.10
C THR A 235 7.51 -38.50 11.27
N PRO A 236 8.30 -38.88 10.24
CA PRO A 236 8.80 -37.91 9.29
C PRO A 236 7.65 -37.41 8.39
N PHE A 237 7.55 -36.10 8.27
CA PHE A 237 6.57 -35.38 7.45
C PHE A 237 6.77 -35.73 5.97
N GLN A 238 5.88 -36.53 5.36
CA GLN A 238 5.85 -36.70 3.91
C GLN A 238 4.90 -35.65 3.27
N PRO A 239 5.34 -34.88 2.26
CA PRO A 239 4.49 -33.92 1.58
C PRO A 239 3.44 -34.62 0.72
N PHE A 240 2.17 -34.24 0.91
CA PHE A 240 1.01 -34.72 0.15
C PHE A 240 1.14 -34.37 -1.35
N HIS A 241 1.25 -35.39 -2.21
CA HIS A 241 1.02 -35.26 -3.65
C HIS A 241 -0.47 -35.50 -3.96
N TRP A 242 -1.09 -34.49 -4.58
CA TRP A 242 -2.46 -34.55 -5.09
C TRP A 242 -2.50 -35.48 -6.32
N LEU A 243 -3.31 -36.53 -6.26
CA LEU A 243 -3.69 -37.31 -7.43
C LEU A 243 -5.20 -37.14 -7.66
N SER A 244 -5.53 -36.76 -8.89
CA SER A 244 -6.85 -36.48 -9.43
C SER A 244 -7.85 -37.64 -9.25
N PRO A 245 -9.17 -37.36 -9.23
CA PRO A 245 -10.19 -38.37 -9.01
C PRO A 245 -10.52 -39.12 -10.30
N THR A 246 -10.30 -40.45 -10.30
CA THR A 246 -10.81 -41.37 -11.33
C THR A 246 -12.10 -41.98 -10.82
N SER A 247 -13.24 -41.63 -11.43
CA SER A 247 -14.54 -42.27 -11.21
C SER A 247 -14.55 -43.73 -11.68
N PRO A 248 -15.25 -44.66 -11.02
CA PRO A 248 -15.65 -45.92 -11.63
C PRO A 248 -17.09 -45.86 -12.19
N PRO A 249 -17.40 -46.54 -13.30
CA PRO A 249 -18.76 -46.75 -13.77
C PRO A 249 -19.34 -48.05 -13.19
N MET A 250 -20.63 -48.05 -12.84
CA MET A 250 -21.40 -49.27 -12.59
C MET A 250 -22.75 -49.16 -13.29
N THR A 251 -22.93 -49.96 -14.33
CA THR A 251 -24.17 -50.23 -15.07
C THR A 251 -24.90 -51.45 -14.49
N GLY A 252 -26.24 -51.44 -14.53
CA GLY A 252 -27.10 -52.61 -14.28
C GLY A 252 -28.38 -52.26 -13.49
N THR A 253 -29.39 -51.61 -14.10
CA THR A 253 -30.59 -52.21 -14.73
C THR A 253 -31.51 -52.98 -13.78
N SER A 254 -32.69 -52.42 -13.47
CA SER A 254 -34.01 -53.10 -13.37
C SER A 254 -35.11 -52.05 -13.09
N SER A 255 -36.03 -51.87 -14.04
CA SER A 255 -37.27 -51.06 -13.95
C SER A 255 -38.44 -51.91 -13.38
N PRO A 256 -39.71 -51.48 -13.46
CA PRO A 256 -40.37 -50.31 -12.86
C PRO A 256 -41.61 -50.72 -12.03
N THR A 257 -42.12 -49.88 -11.12
CA THR A 257 -43.55 -49.92 -10.77
C THR A 257 -44.05 -48.53 -10.39
N GLU A 258 -45.04 -48.09 -11.16
CA GLU A 258 -46.06 -47.07 -10.89
C GLU A 258 -46.53 -47.03 -9.43
N TRP A 259 -46.97 -45.86 -8.94
CA TRP A 259 -48.31 -45.57 -8.37
C TRP A 259 -48.36 -44.06 -8.01
N THR A 260 -48.94 -43.29 -8.94
CA THR A 260 -50.01 -42.29 -8.79
C THR A 260 -50.14 -41.46 -7.49
N ALA A 261 -50.20 -40.12 -7.63
CA ALA A 261 -51.19 -39.15 -7.08
C ALA A 261 -51.72 -39.34 -5.63
N LEU A 262 -51.85 -38.35 -4.74
CA LEU A 262 -52.13 -36.89 -4.78
C LEU A 262 -52.16 -36.40 -3.27
N PRO A 263 -52.41 -35.11 -2.96
CA PRO A 263 -52.02 -34.44 -1.72
C PRO A 263 -53.11 -34.41 -0.64
N TYR A 264 -52.74 -33.98 0.57
CA TYR A 264 -53.42 -32.97 1.39
C TYR A 264 -52.48 -32.44 2.47
#